data_AF-A0A925G4T6-F1
#
_entry.id   AF-A0A925G4T6-F1
#
_cell.length_a   1.000
_cell.length_b   1.000
_cell.length_c   1.000
_cell.angle_alpha   90.00
_cell.angle_beta   90.00
_cell.angle_gamma   90.00
#
_symmetry.space_group_name_H-M   'P 1'
#
loop_
_entity.id
_entity.type
_entity.pdbx_description
1 polymer ?
#
loop_
_entity_poly.entity_id
_entity_poly.type
_entity_poly.pdbx_seq_one_letter_code
_entity_poly.pdbx_strand_id
1 'polypeptide(L)'
;ETPFVELSKEVRDAFFYGLDIPVTFRQGLYTYQSDWRGAVRHLRERMNDAPSEKVRLALEELVSPTVCPDCHGKRLQPESLAVRLGGRGIADYTAMPIEDAVAAFDKVKLNEREGQIAGLVLREIQNRLRFLETVGLGYITLNRASATLSGGEGQRIRLATQIGSQLRGVLYVLDEPSIGLHPRDNQKLLGTLCALRDLGNTVLVVEHDEETINRADYVVDLGPGAGAHGGEVVATGTPAEVACNPNSVTGLYVCGKMKIDVPEQRRAPNGKAITVRGARANNLKEIDVTFPIGLLTVVTGVSGSGKSTLVDDILYRALARYLYGSLAEAGEYREIEGLEHIDKVIEIDQSPIGRTPRSNPATYTGLFTPIRELYAMLPESRERGYKPGRFSFNVKGGRCEACEGDGMKRIEMNFLPDVYVLCDVCRGARYNRETLSVKYKGKSIADLLDTTVEEALPVLENIPQIKQKLQTLLDVGLGYIKLGQAATTLSGGEAQRIKLAKELSKRATGRTIYILDEPTTGLHFADVHKLLDVLQRLVSLGNTVIVIEHNLDV
;
A
#
# COMPACT_ATOMS: atom_id res chain seq x y z
N GLU A 1 -21.48 6.15 -35.98
CA GLU A 1 -20.51 6.44 -34.92
C GLU A 1 -19.27 5.62 -35.22
N THR A 2 -18.18 6.26 -35.64
CA THR A 2 -16.93 5.58 -36.02
C THR A 2 -15.97 5.66 -34.82
N PRO A 3 -15.38 4.54 -34.36
CA PRO A 3 -14.38 4.55 -33.29
C PRO A 3 -13.23 5.52 -33.60
N PHE A 4 -12.69 6.18 -32.58
CA PHE A 4 -11.65 7.21 -32.76
C PHE A 4 -10.42 6.70 -33.53
N VAL A 5 -10.02 5.44 -33.31
CA VAL A 5 -8.89 4.80 -34.00
C VAL A 5 -9.12 4.65 -35.51
N GLU A 6 -10.37 4.51 -35.94
CA GLU A 6 -10.78 4.35 -37.33
C GLU A 6 -10.97 5.70 -38.06
N LEU A 7 -10.89 6.82 -37.33
CA LEU A 7 -10.95 8.16 -37.93
C LEU A 7 -9.69 8.46 -38.74
N SER A 8 -9.86 9.21 -39.83
CA SER A 8 -8.71 9.68 -40.63
C SER A 8 -7.74 10.46 -39.76
N LYS A 9 -6.45 10.41 -40.13
CA LYS A 9 -5.41 11.13 -39.41
C LYS A 9 -5.72 12.63 -39.34
N GLU A 10 -6.26 13.21 -40.42
CA GLU A 10 -6.62 14.63 -40.47
C GLU A 10 -7.67 14.99 -39.43
N VAL A 11 -8.70 14.16 -39.25
CA VAL A 11 -9.75 14.41 -38.25
C VAL A 11 -9.21 14.29 -36.82
N ARG A 12 -8.32 13.32 -36.58
CA ARG A 12 -7.66 13.17 -35.27
C ARG A 12 -6.72 14.33 -34.96
N ASP A 13 -5.92 14.75 -35.93
CA ASP A 13 -5.00 15.88 -35.78
C ASP A 13 -5.77 17.19 -35.59
N ALA A 14 -6.87 17.38 -36.33
CA ALA A 14 -7.79 18.51 -36.14
C ALA A 14 -8.37 18.57 -34.71
N PHE A 15 -8.73 17.42 -34.14
CA PHE A 15 -9.19 17.35 -32.75
C PHE A 15 -8.07 17.76 -31.77
N PHE A 16 -6.86 17.22 -31.90
CA PHE A 16 -5.78 17.47 -30.94
C PHE A 16 -5.14 18.85 -31.06
N TYR A 17 -4.88 19.30 -32.28
CA TYR A 17 -4.08 20.51 -32.57
C TYR A 17 -4.92 21.69 -33.05
N GLY A 18 -6.18 21.45 -33.39
CA GLY A 18 -7.11 22.50 -33.80
C GLY A 18 -7.29 22.58 -35.30
N LEU A 19 -8.11 23.54 -35.70
CA LEU A 19 -8.38 23.89 -37.09
C LEU A 19 -8.20 25.39 -37.28
N ASP A 20 -7.64 25.78 -38.41
CA ASP A 20 -7.51 27.19 -38.82
C ASP A 20 -8.81 27.75 -39.43
N ILE A 21 -9.91 26.98 -39.33
CA ILE A 21 -11.24 27.36 -39.79
C ILE A 21 -12.23 27.37 -38.63
N PRO A 22 -13.20 28.30 -38.61
CA PRO A 22 -14.24 28.33 -37.59
C PRO A 22 -15.06 27.04 -37.61
N VAL A 23 -15.23 26.44 -36.44
CA VAL A 23 -16.02 25.22 -36.26
C VAL A 23 -17.39 25.58 -35.71
N THR A 24 -18.43 24.99 -36.30
CA THR A 24 -19.80 25.14 -35.82
C THR A 24 -20.06 24.15 -34.69
N PHE A 25 -20.23 24.66 -33.47
CA PHE A 25 -20.59 23.87 -32.29
C PHE A 25 -22.10 23.86 -32.08
N ARG A 26 -22.64 22.70 -31.72
CA ARG A 26 -24.07 22.52 -31.40
C ARG A 26 -24.24 22.06 -29.96
N GLN A 27 -24.94 22.84 -29.15
CA GLN A 27 -25.21 22.54 -27.74
C GLN A 27 -26.73 22.61 -27.49
N GLY A 28 -27.39 21.46 -27.59
CA GLY A 28 -28.85 21.37 -27.59
C GLY A 28 -29.47 22.05 -28.82
N LEU A 29 -30.28 23.09 -28.60
CA LEU A 29 -30.91 23.90 -29.65
C LEU A 29 -30.04 25.06 -30.14
N TYR A 30 -28.92 25.35 -29.46
CA TYR A 30 -28.04 26.47 -29.80
C TYR A 30 -26.91 26.02 -30.73
N THR A 31 -26.67 26.82 -31.77
CA THR A 31 -25.57 26.63 -32.71
C THR A 31 -24.74 27.92 -32.75
N TYR A 32 -23.42 27.80 -32.57
CA TYR A 32 -22.50 28.94 -32.63
C TYR A 32 -21.21 28.55 -33.37
N GLN A 33 -20.53 29.53 -33.95
CA GLN A 33 -19.21 29.34 -34.56
C GLN A 33 -18.13 29.80 -33.60
N SER A 34 -17.11 28.97 -33.41
CA SER A 34 -15.94 29.32 -32.61
C SER A 34 -14.71 28.66 -33.22
N ASP A 35 -13.55 29.25 -32.98
CA ASP A 35 -12.28 28.62 -33.32
C ASP A 35 -12.07 27.40 -32.42
N TRP A 36 -11.68 26.28 -33.02
CA TRP A 36 -11.21 25.10 -32.28
C TRP A 36 -9.69 25.11 -32.28
N ARG A 37 -9.09 25.48 -31.14
CA ARG A 37 -7.62 25.59 -31.01
C ARG A 37 -6.91 24.29 -30.61
N GLY A 38 -7.65 23.17 -30.62
CA GLY A 38 -7.14 21.85 -30.29
C GLY A 38 -7.26 21.47 -28.82
N ALA A 39 -7.52 20.19 -28.57
CA ALA A 39 -7.65 19.63 -27.23
C ALA A 39 -6.36 19.76 -26.41
N VAL A 40 -5.18 19.56 -27.01
CA VAL A 40 -3.89 19.59 -26.30
C VAL A 40 -3.61 20.99 -25.75
N ARG A 41 -3.85 22.01 -26.56
CA ARG A 41 -3.68 23.41 -26.15
C ARG A 41 -4.69 23.78 -25.06
N HIS A 42 -5.95 23.41 -25.25
CA HIS A 42 -7.00 23.67 -24.25
C HIS A 42 -6.66 23.05 -22.89
N LEU A 43 -6.17 21.81 -22.90
CA LEU A 43 -5.76 21.10 -21.70
C LEU A 43 -4.56 21.79 -21.02
N ARG A 44 -3.54 22.19 -21.78
CA ARG A 44 -2.38 22.92 -21.26
C ARG A 44 -2.75 24.26 -20.63
N GLU A 45 -3.61 25.04 -21.30
CA GLU A 45 -4.09 26.32 -20.77
C GLU A 45 -4.90 26.12 -19.48
N ARG A 46 -5.80 25.14 -19.45
CA ARG A 46 -6.60 24.77 -18.26
C ARG A 46 -5.78 24.22 -17.10
N MET A 47 -4.66 23.55 -17.36
CA MET A 47 -3.76 23.08 -16.31
C MET A 47 -3.01 24.22 -15.65
N ASN A 48 -2.55 25.21 -16.45
CA ASN A 48 -1.85 26.38 -15.93
C ASN A 48 -2.78 27.32 -15.15
N ASP A 49 -4.05 27.42 -15.55
CA ASP A 49 -5.06 28.26 -14.90
C ASP A 49 -6.32 27.44 -14.56
N ALA A 50 -6.16 26.49 -13.66
CA ALA A 50 -7.25 25.62 -13.23
C ALA A 50 -8.22 26.38 -12.30
N PRO A 51 -9.53 26.44 -12.61
CA PRO A 51 -10.49 27.23 -11.83
C PRO A 51 -10.77 26.65 -10.43
N SER A 52 -10.35 25.41 -10.17
CA SER A 52 -10.41 24.79 -8.85
C SER A 52 -9.42 23.64 -8.75
N GLU A 53 -9.04 23.29 -7.53
CA GLU A 53 -8.14 22.17 -7.25
C GLU A 53 -8.71 20.83 -7.75
N LYS A 54 -10.03 20.63 -7.66
CA LYS A 54 -10.71 19.43 -8.19
C LYS A 54 -10.52 19.30 -9.71
N VAL A 55 -10.60 20.41 -10.44
CA VAL A 55 -10.39 20.42 -11.89
C VAL A 55 -8.92 20.17 -12.22
N ARG A 56 -7.99 20.77 -11.45
CA ARG A 56 -6.55 20.52 -11.62
C ARG A 56 -6.22 19.03 -11.49
N LEU A 57 -6.68 18.39 -10.42
CA LEU A 57 -6.46 16.95 -10.18
C LEU A 57 -7.05 16.09 -11.31
N ALA A 58 -8.26 16.39 -11.78
CA ALA A 58 -8.87 15.66 -12.89
C ALA A 58 -8.13 15.83 -14.23
N LEU A 59 -7.47 16.97 -14.44
CA LEU A 59 -6.64 17.20 -15.63
C LEU A 59 -5.27 16.52 -15.51
N GLU A 60 -4.69 16.46 -14.30
CA GLU A 60 -3.45 15.72 -14.04
C GLU A 60 -3.58 14.23 -14.38
N GLU A 61 -4.77 13.64 -14.21
CA GLU A 61 -5.05 12.25 -14.62
C GLU A 61 -4.93 12.01 -16.13
N LEU A 62 -4.98 13.07 -16.94
CA LEU A 62 -4.87 12.99 -18.41
C LEU A 62 -3.43 13.20 -18.91
N VAL A 63 -2.47 13.41 -18.02
CA VAL A 63 -1.08 13.69 -18.37
C VAL A 63 -0.17 12.65 -17.75
N SER A 64 0.77 12.13 -18.56
CA SER A 64 1.83 11.26 -18.08
C SER A 64 3.16 12.01 -17.98
N PRO A 65 3.99 11.72 -16.96
CA PRO A 65 5.35 12.25 -16.90
C PRO A 65 6.18 11.67 -18.05
N THR A 66 6.89 12.53 -18.77
CA THR A 66 7.79 12.12 -19.86
C THR A 66 9.22 12.57 -19.57
N VAL A 67 10.19 11.92 -20.20
CA VAL A 67 11.59 12.30 -20.08
C VAL A 67 11.78 13.68 -20.68
N CYS A 68 12.29 14.62 -19.89
CA CYS A 68 12.59 15.97 -20.35
C CYS A 68 13.57 15.93 -21.55
N PRO A 69 13.24 16.57 -22.70
CA PRO A 69 14.08 16.53 -23.88
C PRO A 69 15.41 17.27 -23.71
N ASP A 70 15.47 18.29 -22.85
CA ASP A 70 16.66 19.13 -22.69
C ASP A 70 17.73 18.48 -21.81
N CYS A 71 17.32 17.89 -20.68
CA CYS A 71 18.26 17.23 -19.75
C CYS A 71 18.28 15.71 -19.90
N HIS A 72 17.44 15.13 -20.77
CA HIS A 72 17.27 13.68 -20.95
C HIS A 72 17.04 12.95 -19.62
N GLY A 73 16.28 13.55 -18.70
CA GLY A 73 15.99 12.99 -17.37
C GLY A 73 17.12 13.11 -16.34
N LYS A 74 18.26 13.72 -16.68
CA LYS A 74 19.41 13.92 -15.77
C LYS A 74 19.23 15.08 -14.80
N ARG A 75 18.20 15.92 -14.99
CA ARG A 75 17.77 17.04 -14.12
C ARG A 75 18.78 18.17 -13.91
N LEU A 76 19.90 18.15 -14.63
CA LEU A 76 20.98 19.12 -14.50
C LEU A 76 21.26 19.82 -15.85
N GLN A 77 21.79 21.03 -15.76
CA GLN A 77 22.24 21.82 -16.91
C GLN A 77 23.45 21.16 -17.59
N PRO A 78 23.67 21.38 -18.90
CA PRO A 78 24.78 20.80 -19.65
C PRO A 78 26.17 21.07 -19.04
N GLU A 79 26.39 22.26 -18.50
CA GLU A 79 27.66 22.67 -17.88
C GLU A 79 27.96 21.82 -16.63
N SER A 80 26.94 21.55 -15.80
CA SER A 80 27.07 20.67 -14.63
C SER A 80 27.33 19.22 -15.03
N LEU A 81 26.74 18.76 -16.14
CA LEU A 81 26.93 17.40 -16.66
C LEU A 81 28.30 17.18 -17.32
N ALA A 82 28.96 18.26 -17.74
CA ALA A 82 30.30 18.19 -18.35
C ALA A 82 31.41 17.90 -17.32
N VAL A 83 31.17 18.16 -16.02
CA VAL A 83 32.15 17.92 -14.96
C VAL A 83 32.33 16.42 -14.72
N ARG A 84 33.59 15.97 -14.70
CA ARG A 84 33.95 14.54 -14.55
C ARG A 84 34.87 14.29 -13.36
N LEU A 85 34.64 13.16 -12.68
CA LEU A 85 35.48 12.61 -11.63
C LEU A 85 35.77 11.14 -11.96
N GLY A 86 37.05 10.74 -12.01
CA GLY A 86 37.43 9.37 -12.39
C GLY A 86 36.92 8.95 -13.78
N GLY A 87 36.79 9.92 -14.70
CA GLY A 87 36.31 9.70 -16.07
C GLY A 87 34.79 9.71 -16.26
N ARG A 88 34.00 9.81 -15.18
CA ARG A 88 32.52 9.76 -15.19
C ARG A 88 31.90 11.06 -14.70
N GLY A 89 30.73 11.44 -15.23
CA GLY A 89 29.96 12.58 -14.75
C GLY A 89 29.06 12.24 -13.56
N ILE A 90 28.52 13.27 -12.89
CA ILE A 90 27.62 13.09 -11.73
C ILE A 90 26.36 12.26 -12.07
N ALA A 91 25.80 12.46 -13.27
CA ALA A 91 24.65 11.69 -13.73
C ALA A 91 24.97 10.21 -13.96
N ASP A 92 26.21 9.88 -14.33
CA ASP A 92 26.63 8.50 -14.53
C ASP A 92 26.73 7.77 -13.18
N TYR A 93 27.32 8.41 -12.17
CA TYR A 93 27.40 7.87 -10.80
C TYR A 93 26.01 7.68 -10.17
N THR A 94 25.08 8.60 -10.44
CA THR A 94 23.75 8.52 -9.83
C THR A 94 22.79 7.57 -10.56
N ALA A 95 23.07 7.24 -11.83
CA ALA A 95 22.25 6.33 -12.63
C ALA A 95 22.68 4.86 -12.55
N MET A 96 23.88 4.55 -12.05
CA MET A 96 24.30 3.17 -11.83
C MET A 96 23.76 2.63 -10.49
N PRO A 97 23.60 1.29 -10.36
CA PRO A 97 23.33 0.64 -9.08
C PRO A 97 24.34 1.07 -8.01
N ILE A 98 23.92 1.12 -6.75
CA ILE A 98 24.79 1.48 -5.62
C ILE A 98 26.01 0.56 -5.53
N GLU A 99 25.85 -0.75 -5.77
CA GLU A 99 26.96 -1.70 -5.79
C GLU A 99 28.04 -1.33 -6.84
N ASP A 100 27.60 -0.92 -8.03
CA ASP A 100 28.47 -0.45 -9.09
C ASP A 100 29.10 0.91 -8.74
N ALA A 101 28.34 1.79 -8.07
CA ALA A 101 28.82 3.08 -7.61
C ALA A 101 29.93 2.91 -6.56
N VAL A 102 29.78 2.01 -5.59
CA VAL A 102 30.84 1.66 -4.62
C VAL A 102 32.11 1.25 -5.36
N ALA A 103 32.01 0.30 -6.28
CA ALA A 103 33.13 -0.18 -7.07
C ALA A 103 33.75 0.91 -7.97
N ALA A 104 32.95 1.86 -8.45
CA ALA A 104 33.42 2.99 -9.24
C ALA A 104 34.17 4.02 -8.37
N PHE A 105 33.64 4.39 -7.21
CA PHE A 105 34.29 5.33 -6.29
C PHE A 105 35.58 4.77 -5.69
N ASP A 106 35.68 3.47 -5.45
CA ASP A 106 36.93 2.82 -5.00
C ASP A 106 38.08 2.94 -6.01
N LYS A 107 37.76 3.10 -7.30
CA LYS A 107 38.75 3.28 -8.38
C LYS A 107 39.15 4.73 -8.59
N VAL A 108 38.49 5.69 -7.95
CA VAL A 108 38.82 7.12 -8.08
C VAL A 108 40.16 7.39 -7.40
N LYS A 109 41.14 7.79 -8.20
CA LYS A 109 42.45 8.23 -7.71
C LYS A 109 42.52 9.74 -7.72
N LEU A 110 42.72 10.33 -6.55
CA LEU A 110 42.94 11.76 -6.38
C LEU A 110 44.45 12.04 -6.43
N ASN A 111 44.85 13.15 -7.04
CA ASN A 111 46.22 13.65 -6.88
C ASN A 111 46.44 14.23 -5.47
N GLU A 112 47.67 14.60 -5.11
CA GLU A 112 48.01 15.06 -3.77
C GLU A 112 47.18 16.28 -3.30
N ARG A 113 46.99 17.26 -4.20
CA ARG A 113 46.19 18.47 -3.91
C ARG A 113 44.71 18.13 -3.76
N GLU A 114 44.16 17.32 -4.67
CA GLU A 114 42.77 16.86 -4.60
C GLU A 114 42.52 16.01 -3.35
N GLY A 115 43.48 15.18 -2.96
CA GLY A 115 43.40 14.36 -1.76
C GLY A 115 43.29 15.20 -0.48
N GLN A 116 44.04 16.31 -0.40
CA GLN A 116 43.94 17.25 0.74
C GLN A 116 42.58 17.95 0.81
N ILE A 117 41.96 18.28 -0.33
CA ILE A 117 40.70 19.03 -0.37
C ILE A 117 39.49 18.09 -0.25
N ALA A 118 39.46 17.03 -1.07
CA ALA A 118 38.28 16.18 -1.28
C ALA A 118 38.42 14.79 -0.66
N GLY A 119 39.58 14.42 -0.10
CA GLY A 119 39.79 13.07 0.42
C GLY A 119 38.90 12.70 1.62
N LEU A 120 38.47 13.68 2.43
CA LEU A 120 37.46 13.46 3.48
C LEU A 120 36.06 13.25 2.87
N VAL A 121 35.71 14.05 1.87
CA VAL A 121 34.41 13.95 1.17
C VAL A 121 34.29 12.62 0.43
N LEU A 122 35.34 12.18 -0.27
CA LEU A 122 35.36 10.90 -0.98
C LEU A 122 35.17 9.72 -0.02
N ARG A 123 35.86 9.75 1.13
CA ARG A 123 35.68 8.73 2.17
C ARG A 123 34.26 8.71 2.71
N GLU A 124 33.66 9.88 2.95
CA GLU A 124 32.28 9.98 3.43
C GLU A 124 31.27 9.42 2.41
N ILE A 125 31.47 9.72 1.11
CA ILE A 125 30.65 9.16 0.03
C ILE A 125 30.77 7.63 0.01
N GLN A 126 32.00 7.10 0.01
CA GLN A 126 32.26 5.66 0.00
C GLN A 126 31.60 4.97 1.21
N ASN A 127 31.72 5.54 2.40
CA ASN A 127 31.10 5.00 3.61
C ASN A 127 29.57 4.96 3.49
N ARG A 128 28.93 6.06 3.04
CA ARG A 128 27.47 6.11 2.86
C ARG A 128 26.95 5.11 1.83
N LEU A 129 27.67 4.95 0.71
CA LEU A 129 27.30 3.97 -0.30
C LEU A 129 27.43 2.54 0.23
N ARG A 130 28.51 2.22 0.96
CA ARG A 130 28.67 0.92 1.61
C ARG A 130 27.59 0.64 2.65
N PHE A 131 27.13 1.64 3.40
CA PHE A 131 26.00 1.45 4.32
C PHE A 131 24.71 1.08 3.59
N LEU A 132 24.42 1.75 2.47
CA LEU A 132 23.26 1.42 1.63
C LEU A 132 23.38 0.00 1.04
N GLU A 133 24.58 -0.40 0.59
CA GLU A 133 24.85 -1.75 0.12
C GLU A 133 24.67 -2.80 1.25
N THR A 134 25.16 -2.51 2.46
CA THR A 134 25.10 -3.40 3.62
C THR A 134 23.65 -3.70 4.03
N VAL A 135 22.76 -2.70 3.97
CA VAL A 135 21.32 -2.90 4.22
C VAL A 135 20.58 -3.50 3.02
N GLY A 136 21.28 -4.02 2.02
CA GLY A 136 20.68 -4.74 0.88
C GLY A 136 20.08 -3.84 -0.21
N LEU A 137 20.46 -2.56 -0.27
CA LEU A 137 20.01 -1.62 -1.31
C LEU A 137 21.02 -1.47 -2.44
N GLY A 138 21.92 -2.44 -2.66
CA GLY A 138 22.93 -2.38 -3.73
C GLY A 138 22.34 -2.21 -5.14
N TYR A 139 21.13 -2.72 -5.38
CA TYR A 139 20.48 -2.72 -6.70
C TYR A 139 19.79 -1.40 -7.08
N ILE A 140 19.52 -0.50 -6.12
CA ILE A 140 18.85 0.78 -6.43
C ILE A 140 19.87 1.78 -6.97
N THR A 141 19.38 2.78 -7.70
CA THR A 141 20.18 3.90 -8.20
C THR A 141 19.94 5.14 -7.34
N LEU A 142 20.94 6.03 -7.23
CA LEU A 142 20.80 7.25 -6.43
C LEU A 142 19.81 8.27 -7.04
N ASN A 143 19.58 8.20 -8.36
CA ASN A 143 18.64 9.06 -9.06
C ASN A 143 17.18 8.54 -9.05
N ARG A 144 16.93 7.36 -8.46
CA ARG A 144 15.58 6.80 -8.32
C ARG A 144 14.71 7.76 -7.49
N ALA A 145 13.49 8.01 -7.96
CA ALA A 145 12.57 8.89 -7.25
C ALA A 145 12.16 8.26 -5.91
N SER A 146 12.18 9.03 -4.83
CA SER A 146 11.80 8.54 -3.49
C SER A 146 10.36 8.03 -3.43
N ALA A 147 9.47 8.60 -4.25
CA ALA A 147 8.06 8.19 -4.35
C ALA A 147 7.86 6.80 -4.95
N THR A 148 8.86 6.21 -5.62
CA THR A 148 8.78 4.87 -6.21
C THR A 148 9.47 3.80 -5.34
N LEU A 149 9.97 4.18 -4.16
CA LEU A 149 10.53 3.24 -3.21
C LEU A 149 9.41 2.52 -2.45
N SER A 150 9.59 1.23 -2.16
CA SER A 150 8.72 0.53 -1.23
C SER A 150 8.90 1.05 0.20
N GLY A 151 7.94 0.75 1.08
CA GLY A 151 8.04 1.10 2.51
C GLY A 151 9.33 0.57 3.13
N GLY A 152 9.63 -0.72 2.90
CA GLY A 152 10.87 -1.35 3.37
C GLY A 152 12.13 -0.74 2.76
N GLU A 153 12.15 -0.38 1.46
CA GLU A 153 13.28 0.34 0.85
C GLU A 153 13.51 1.70 1.54
N GLY A 154 12.46 2.49 1.76
CA GLY A 154 12.54 3.77 2.46
C GLY A 154 13.04 3.64 3.91
N GLN A 155 12.56 2.62 4.63
CA GLN A 155 13.00 2.32 5.99
C GLN A 155 14.49 1.94 6.04
N ARG A 156 14.96 1.11 5.10
CA ARG A 156 16.37 0.71 5.02
C ARG A 156 17.29 1.87 4.66
N ILE A 157 16.87 2.81 3.82
CA ILE A 157 17.61 4.07 3.58
C ILE A 157 17.75 4.87 4.89
N ARG A 158 16.67 4.95 5.67
CA ARG A 158 16.70 5.63 6.98
C ARG A 158 17.67 4.92 7.92
N LEU A 159 17.63 3.59 8.00
CA LEU A 159 18.54 2.79 8.81
C LEU A 159 20.01 3.01 8.41
N ALA A 160 20.34 2.94 7.12
CA ALA A 160 21.68 3.23 6.61
C ALA A 160 22.17 4.63 7.00
N THR A 161 21.28 5.62 6.95
CA THR A 161 21.57 7.00 7.38
C THR A 161 21.88 7.07 8.88
N GLN A 162 21.14 6.32 9.70
CA GLN A 162 21.37 6.28 11.15
C GLN A 162 22.69 5.60 11.50
N ILE A 163 23.04 4.49 10.86
CA ILE A 163 24.33 3.81 11.08
C ILE A 163 25.49 4.73 10.70
N GLY A 164 25.35 5.45 9.57
CA GLY A 164 26.36 6.41 9.13
C GLY A 164 26.55 7.60 10.07
N SER A 165 25.57 7.91 10.92
CA SER A 165 25.71 8.98 11.93
C SER A 165 26.60 8.59 13.11
N GLN A 166 26.89 7.29 13.30
CA GLN A 166 27.73 6.74 14.37
C GLN A 166 27.36 7.24 15.78
N LEU A 167 26.07 7.55 16.01
CA LEU A 167 25.58 7.99 17.30
C LEU A 167 25.69 6.85 18.34
N ARG A 168 25.88 7.23 19.60
CA ARG A 168 25.92 6.33 20.76
C ARG A 168 24.91 6.76 21.82
N GLY A 169 24.44 5.82 22.63
CA GLY A 169 23.45 6.09 23.66
C GLY A 169 22.05 6.41 23.13
N VAL A 170 21.75 6.02 21.88
CA VAL A 170 20.45 6.22 21.24
C VAL A 170 19.59 4.97 21.44
N LEU A 171 18.30 5.19 21.71
CA LEU A 171 17.27 4.15 21.61
C LEU A 171 16.66 4.18 20.20
N TYR A 172 16.98 3.18 19.40
CA TYR A 172 16.36 2.97 18.11
C TYR A 172 15.11 2.10 18.28
N VAL A 173 13.96 2.63 17.87
CA VAL A 173 12.70 1.87 17.80
C VAL A 173 12.40 1.62 16.33
N LEU A 174 12.40 0.35 15.93
CA LEU A 174 12.13 -0.09 14.57
C LEU A 174 10.84 -0.90 14.53
N ASP A 175 10.04 -0.63 13.52
CA ASP A 175 8.77 -1.29 13.25
C ASP A 175 8.98 -2.21 12.04
N GLU A 176 9.00 -3.53 12.26
CA GLU A 176 9.11 -4.61 11.26
C GLU A 176 10.12 -4.34 10.12
N PRO A 177 11.42 -4.18 10.42
CA PRO A 177 12.41 -3.89 9.40
C PRO A 177 12.61 -5.04 8.40
N SER A 178 12.12 -6.26 8.68
CA SER A 178 12.16 -7.41 7.75
C SER A 178 11.14 -7.32 6.59
N ILE A 179 10.21 -6.35 6.60
CA ILE A 179 9.17 -6.20 5.55
C ILE A 179 9.79 -6.09 4.14
N GLY A 180 9.25 -6.89 3.23
CA GLY A 180 9.64 -6.93 1.82
C GLY A 180 11.10 -7.33 1.59
N LEU A 181 11.74 -7.95 2.59
CA LEU A 181 13.06 -8.56 2.46
C LEU A 181 12.92 -10.05 2.16
N HIS A 182 13.73 -10.49 1.21
CA HIS A 182 13.94 -11.91 1.00
C HIS A 182 14.70 -12.50 2.20
N PRO A 183 14.40 -13.74 2.64
CA PRO A 183 15.07 -14.37 3.79
C PRO A 183 16.60 -14.32 3.74
N ARG A 184 17.18 -14.47 2.54
CA ARG A 184 18.63 -14.30 2.29
C ARG A 184 19.18 -12.93 2.74
N ASP A 185 18.45 -11.86 2.48
CA ASP A 185 18.90 -10.50 2.76
C ASP A 185 18.57 -10.08 4.20
N ASN A 186 17.63 -10.76 4.86
CA ASN A 186 17.32 -10.59 6.28
C ASN A 186 18.57 -10.78 7.18
N GLN A 187 19.42 -11.75 6.85
CA GLN A 187 20.66 -11.99 7.60
C GLN A 187 21.60 -10.77 7.63
N LYS A 188 21.65 -10.01 6.52
CA LYS A 188 22.47 -8.78 6.43
C LYS A 188 21.88 -7.67 7.28
N LEU A 189 20.55 -7.52 7.24
CA LEU A 189 19.83 -6.59 8.11
C LEU A 189 20.11 -6.91 9.58
N LEU A 190 19.95 -8.17 10.00
CA LEU A 190 20.18 -8.59 11.39
C LEU A 190 21.62 -8.34 11.84
N GLY A 191 22.61 -8.62 10.98
CA GLY A 191 24.00 -8.27 11.25
C GLY A 191 24.22 -6.76 11.45
N THR A 192 23.48 -5.96 10.69
CA THR A 192 23.51 -4.50 10.79
C THR A 192 22.88 -3.99 12.09
N LEU A 193 21.75 -4.58 12.51
CA LEU A 193 21.10 -4.25 13.78
C LEU A 193 21.99 -4.61 14.98
N CYS A 194 22.67 -5.76 14.91
CA CYS A 194 23.68 -6.15 15.90
C CYS A 194 24.82 -5.13 15.96
N ALA A 195 25.35 -4.70 14.81
CA ALA A 195 26.39 -3.67 14.77
C ALA A 195 25.91 -2.33 15.38
N LEU A 196 24.65 -1.95 15.14
CA LEU A 196 24.07 -0.73 15.72
C LEU A 196 23.99 -0.81 17.24
N ARG A 197 23.59 -1.96 17.79
CA ARG A 197 23.62 -2.27 19.23
C ARG A 197 25.04 -2.21 19.77
N ASP A 198 25.99 -2.89 19.12
CA ASP A 198 27.37 -3.04 19.58
C ASP A 198 28.16 -1.71 19.57
N LEU A 199 27.70 -0.71 18.80
CA LEU A 199 28.20 0.67 18.88
C LEU A 199 27.91 1.36 20.23
N GLY A 200 27.05 0.77 21.07
CA GLY A 200 26.62 1.31 22.35
C GLY A 200 25.22 1.94 22.30
N ASN A 201 24.35 1.41 21.45
CA ASN A 201 22.94 1.82 21.35
C ASN A 201 22.01 0.71 21.85
N THR A 202 20.77 1.08 22.14
CA THR A 202 19.69 0.12 22.39
C THR A 202 18.81 0.03 21.15
N VAL A 203 18.53 -1.19 20.70
CA VAL A 203 17.71 -1.44 19.50
C VAL A 203 16.48 -2.22 19.94
N LEU A 204 15.31 -1.58 19.87
CA LEU A 204 14.01 -2.17 20.12
C LEU A 204 13.34 -2.39 18.78
N VAL A 205 12.97 -3.64 18.50
CA VAL A 205 12.37 -4.05 17.22
C VAL A 205 11.02 -4.70 17.49
N VAL A 206 9.97 -4.19 16.86
CA VAL A 206 8.68 -4.89 16.76
C VAL A 206 8.78 -5.81 15.55
N GLU A 207 8.68 -7.12 15.75
CA GLU A 207 8.88 -8.10 14.69
C GLU A 207 8.06 -9.38 14.91
N HIS A 208 7.86 -10.09 13.80
CA HIS A 208 7.20 -11.39 13.75
C HIS A 208 8.07 -12.43 13.04
N ASP A 209 9.18 -12.04 12.41
CA ASP A 209 10.11 -12.95 11.75
C ASP A 209 10.85 -13.86 12.75
N GLU A 210 10.82 -15.17 12.48
CA GLU A 210 11.40 -16.20 13.34
C GLU A 210 12.93 -16.01 13.51
N GLU A 211 13.64 -15.67 12.43
CA GLU A 211 15.10 -15.48 12.47
C GLU A 211 15.47 -14.28 13.35
N THR A 212 14.71 -13.20 13.26
CA THR A 212 14.89 -12.01 14.12
C THR A 212 14.66 -12.37 15.58
N ILE A 213 13.55 -13.04 15.91
CA ILE A 213 13.21 -13.43 17.28
C ILE A 213 14.30 -14.32 17.86
N ASN A 214 14.78 -15.31 17.10
CA ASN A 214 15.84 -16.22 17.54
C ASN A 214 17.19 -15.53 17.78
N ARG A 215 17.48 -14.42 17.09
CA ARG A 215 18.71 -13.63 17.28
C ARG A 215 18.62 -12.54 18.34
N ALA A 216 17.43 -12.28 18.87
CA ALA A 216 17.24 -11.23 19.86
C ALA A 216 17.96 -11.56 21.17
N ASP A 217 18.56 -10.53 21.80
CA ASP A 217 19.15 -10.68 23.14
C ASP A 217 18.07 -10.86 24.21
N TYR A 218 16.91 -10.23 23.99
CA TYR A 218 15.78 -10.22 24.89
C TYR A 218 14.49 -10.06 24.08
N VAL A 219 13.46 -10.84 24.43
CA VAL A 219 12.15 -10.86 23.78
C VAL A 219 11.10 -10.45 24.81
N VAL A 220 10.19 -9.58 24.38
CA VAL A 220 8.97 -9.23 25.12
C VAL A 220 7.80 -9.67 24.26
N ASP A 221 7.13 -10.73 24.69
CA ASP A 221 5.96 -11.27 24.00
C ASP A 221 4.68 -10.63 24.53
N LEU A 222 3.89 -10.06 23.62
CA LEU A 222 2.62 -9.40 23.90
C LEU A 222 1.46 -10.24 23.38
N GLY A 223 0.41 -10.36 24.18
CA GLY A 223 -0.75 -11.16 23.80
C GLY A 223 -1.75 -11.28 24.95
N PRO A 224 -2.44 -12.43 25.08
CA PRO A 224 -2.41 -13.61 24.19
C PRO A 224 -3.19 -13.42 22.88
N GLY A 225 -4.02 -12.38 22.77
CA GLY A 225 -4.82 -12.06 21.58
C GLY A 225 -4.67 -10.62 21.12
N ALA A 226 -5.49 -10.22 20.15
CA ALA A 226 -5.51 -8.86 19.62
C ALA A 226 -6.57 -7.98 20.31
N GLY A 227 -6.36 -6.67 20.32
CA GLY A 227 -7.29 -5.68 20.87
C GLY A 227 -7.58 -5.88 22.36
N ALA A 228 -8.86 -6.03 22.70
CA ALA A 228 -9.32 -6.16 24.09
C ALA A 228 -8.83 -7.46 24.78
N HIS A 229 -8.44 -8.47 24.01
CA HIS A 229 -7.88 -9.73 24.51
C HIS A 229 -6.34 -9.74 24.53
N GLY A 230 -5.73 -8.58 24.29
CA GLY A 230 -4.28 -8.38 24.28
C GLY A 230 -3.85 -7.31 25.28
N GLY A 231 -2.62 -6.79 25.09
CA GLY A 231 -2.06 -5.75 25.93
C GLY A 231 -1.45 -6.26 27.24
N GLU A 232 -1.33 -7.58 27.39
CA GLU A 232 -0.63 -8.22 28.49
C GLU A 232 0.75 -8.70 28.04
N VAL A 233 1.70 -8.70 28.98
CA VAL A 233 3.03 -9.29 28.77
C VAL A 233 2.94 -10.78 29.08
N VAL A 234 2.98 -11.61 28.05
CA VAL A 234 2.79 -13.07 28.16
C VAL A 234 4.08 -13.78 28.59
N ALA A 235 5.20 -13.35 28.02
CA ALA A 235 6.53 -13.87 28.32
C ALA A 235 7.57 -12.76 28.16
N THR A 236 8.62 -12.81 28.98
CA THR A 236 9.82 -11.98 28.77
C THR A 236 11.05 -12.79 29.12
N GLY A 237 12.12 -12.60 28.36
CA GLY A 237 13.38 -13.28 28.62
C GLY A 237 14.19 -13.44 27.36
N THR A 238 15.10 -14.41 27.36
CA THR A 238 15.78 -14.86 26.14
C THR A 238 14.80 -15.57 25.20
N PRO A 239 15.10 -15.67 23.89
CA PRO A 239 14.27 -16.43 22.95
C PRO A 239 13.99 -17.87 23.41
N ALA A 240 14.98 -18.53 24.02
CA ALA A 240 14.84 -19.88 24.56
C ALA A 240 13.87 -19.96 25.75
N GLU A 241 13.83 -18.95 26.62
CA GLU A 241 12.89 -18.89 27.74
C GLU A 241 11.46 -18.64 27.25
N VAL A 242 11.28 -17.76 26.26
CA VAL A 242 9.97 -17.51 25.64
C VAL A 242 9.46 -18.77 24.93
N ALA A 243 10.33 -19.48 24.21
CA ALA A 243 10.01 -20.75 23.55
C ALA A 243 9.55 -21.87 24.53
N CYS A 244 9.96 -21.80 25.80
CA CYS A 244 9.53 -22.75 26.82
C CYS A 244 8.16 -22.39 27.46
N ASN A 245 7.65 -21.17 27.24
CA ASN A 245 6.41 -20.71 27.86
C ASN A 245 5.19 -21.26 27.08
N PRO A 246 4.35 -22.12 27.68
CA PRO A 246 3.20 -22.70 27.00
C PRO A 246 2.07 -21.71 26.69
N ASN A 247 2.05 -20.54 27.34
CA ASN A 247 1.05 -19.49 27.11
C ASN A 247 1.45 -18.56 25.96
N SER A 248 2.72 -18.58 25.54
CA SER A 248 3.23 -17.75 24.44
C SER A 248 2.92 -18.43 23.11
N VAL A 249 1.97 -17.89 22.35
CA VAL A 249 1.68 -18.40 20.99
C VAL A 249 2.95 -18.30 20.13
N THR A 250 3.67 -17.18 20.23
CA THR A 250 4.97 -16.99 19.56
C THR A 250 5.97 -18.07 19.97
N GLY A 251 6.10 -18.36 21.27
CA GLY A 251 6.95 -19.43 21.78
C GLY A 251 6.59 -20.81 21.24
N LEU A 252 5.30 -21.11 21.08
CA LEU A 252 4.82 -22.37 20.49
C LEU A 252 5.21 -22.53 19.02
N TYR A 253 5.21 -21.45 18.23
CA TYR A 253 5.69 -21.46 16.84
C TYR A 253 7.22 -21.56 16.78
N VAL A 254 7.93 -20.75 17.56
CA VAL A 254 9.41 -20.75 17.60
C VAL A 254 9.98 -22.11 18.05
N CYS A 255 9.34 -22.80 19.00
CA CYS A 255 9.76 -24.14 19.41
C CYS A 255 9.24 -25.28 18.50
N GLY A 256 8.47 -24.97 17.46
CA GLY A 256 7.92 -25.92 16.50
C GLY A 256 6.76 -26.78 17.01
N LYS A 257 6.17 -26.46 18.18
CA LYS A 257 4.95 -27.14 18.68
C LYS A 257 3.72 -26.76 17.85
N MET A 258 3.70 -25.54 17.34
CA MET A 258 2.75 -25.07 16.32
C MET A 258 3.52 -24.78 15.04
N LYS A 259 2.91 -25.09 13.90
CA LYS A 259 3.44 -24.81 12.57
C LYS A 259 2.29 -24.73 11.58
N ILE A 260 2.54 -24.08 10.45
CA ILE A 260 1.61 -24.12 9.32
C ILE A 260 1.97 -25.37 8.50
N ASP A 261 1.04 -26.33 8.45
CA ASP A 261 1.30 -27.59 7.76
C ASP A 261 1.24 -27.42 6.24
N VAL A 262 2.20 -28.02 5.55
CA VAL A 262 2.21 -28.09 4.09
C VAL A 262 1.07 -29.01 3.64
N PRO A 263 0.18 -28.59 2.73
CA PRO A 263 -0.93 -29.42 2.27
C PRO A 263 -0.46 -30.75 1.71
N GLU A 264 -1.04 -31.86 2.18
CA GLU A 264 -0.72 -33.22 1.70
C GLU A 264 -0.98 -33.39 0.20
N GLN A 265 -2.00 -32.69 -0.33
CA GLN A 265 -2.34 -32.67 -1.74
C GLN A 265 -2.39 -31.24 -2.27
N ARG A 266 -1.68 -30.98 -3.37
CA ARG A 266 -1.72 -29.70 -4.08
C ARG A 266 -2.79 -29.75 -5.17
N ARG A 267 -3.48 -28.62 -5.39
CA ARG A 267 -4.46 -28.49 -6.48
C ARG A 267 -3.77 -28.65 -7.83
N ALA A 268 -4.32 -29.51 -8.69
CA ALA A 268 -3.84 -29.69 -10.05
C ALA A 268 -4.33 -28.55 -10.97
N PRO A 269 -3.54 -28.13 -11.97
CA PRO A 269 -3.99 -27.17 -12.97
C PRO A 269 -5.19 -27.72 -13.75
N ASN A 270 -6.14 -26.85 -14.08
CA ASN A 270 -7.33 -27.20 -14.87
C ASN A 270 -7.13 -27.03 -16.40
N GLY A 271 -5.88 -26.80 -16.84
CA GLY A 271 -5.51 -26.55 -18.23
C GLY A 271 -5.73 -25.11 -18.73
N LYS A 272 -6.34 -24.22 -17.93
CA LYS A 272 -6.51 -22.80 -18.26
C LYS A 272 -5.41 -21.96 -17.62
N ALA A 273 -4.93 -20.95 -18.33
CA ALA A 273 -3.89 -20.06 -17.83
C ALA A 273 -3.98 -18.67 -18.48
N ILE A 274 -3.36 -17.68 -17.85
CA ILE A 274 -3.03 -16.39 -18.46
C ILE A 274 -1.53 -16.38 -18.72
N THR A 275 -1.12 -16.02 -19.93
CA THR A 275 0.30 -15.92 -20.28
C THR A 275 0.66 -14.50 -20.65
N VAL A 276 1.58 -13.90 -19.92
CA VAL A 276 2.22 -12.63 -20.27
C VAL A 276 3.43 -12.95 -21.16
N ARG A 277 3.47 -12.40 -22.36
CA ARG A 277 4.57 -12.61 -23.32
C ARG A 277 5.45 -11.38 -23.45
N GLY A 278 6.76 -11.59 -23.51
CA GLY A 278 7.75 -10.55 -23.79
C GLY A 278 7.71 -9.36 -22.83
N ALA A 279 7.48 -9.62 -21.54
CA ALA A 279 7.46 -8.59 -20.50
C ALA A 279 8.85 -7.95 -20.36
N ARG A 280 8.93 -6.64 -20.60
CA ARG A 280 10.20 -5.89 -20.71
C ARG A 280 10.18 -4.52 -20.02
N ALA A 281 9.18 -4.26 -19.18
CA ALA A 281 9.15 -3.06 -18.35
C ALA A 281 10.28 -3.08 -17.29
N ASN A 282 10.81 -1.90 -16.98
CA ASN A 282 11.89 -1.69 -16.00
C ASN A 282 13.09 -2.63 -16.22
N ASN A 283 13.36 -3.54 -15.30
CA ASN A 283 14.49 -4.46 -15.35
C ASN A 283 14.15 -5.84 -15.93
N LEU A 284 12.89 -6.08 -16.33
CA LEU A 284 12.47 -7.35 -16.93
C LEU A 284 13.14 -7.57 -18.29
N LYS A 285 13.52 -8.81 -18.58
CA LYS A 285 14.37 -9.19 -19.74
C LYS A 285 13.58 -9.90 -20.83
N GLU A 286 12.50 -9.29 -21.29
CA GLU A 286 11.60 -9.85 -22.32
C GLU A 286 11.14 -11.27 -21.98
N ILE A 287 10.58 -11.42 -20.78
CA ILE A 287 10.22 -12.74 -20.23
C ILE A 287 8.80 -13.16 -20.61
N ASP A 288 8.61 -14.46 -20.79
CA ASP A 288 7.30 -15.09 -20.93
C ASP A 288 6.93 -15.78 -19.60
N VAL A 289 5.77 -15.45 -19.03
CA VAL A 289 5.31 -15.99 -17.75
C VAL A 289 3.85 -16.44 -17.84
N THR A 290 3.59 -17.67 -17.43
CA THR A 290 2.24 -18.28 -17.42
C THR A 290 1.72 -18.44 -15.99
N PHE A 291 0.55 -17.87 -15.72
CA PHE A 291 -0.19 -17.96 -14.46
C PHE A 291 -1.38 -18.92 -14.62
N PRO A 292 -1.37 -20.08 -13.94
CA PRO A 292 -2.48 -21.03 -14.02
C PRO A 292 -3.74 -20.49 -13.33
N ILE A 293 -4.91 -20.73 -13.93
CA ILE A 293 -6.20 -20.23 -13.42
C ILE A 293 -6.80 -21.21 -12.42
N GLY A 294 -7.42 -20.67 -11.37
CA GLY A 294 -8.07 -21.46 -10.31
C GLY A 294 -7.08 -22.06 -9.30
N LEU A 295 -5.86 -21.52 -9.23
CA LEU A 295 -4.82 -21.91 -8.29
C LEU A 295 -4.38 -20.71 -7.42
N LEU A 296 -3.73 -21.03 -6.31
CA LEU A 296 -2.90 -20.09 -5.55
C LEU A 296 -1.50 -20.09 -6.17
N THR A 297 -1.09 -18.97 -6.77
CA THR A 297 0.23 -18.80 -7.41
C THR A 297 1.04 -17.79 -6.61
N VAL A 298 2.22 -18.19 -6.17
CA VAL A 298 3.15 -17.29 -5.46
C VAL A 298 4.23 -16.81 -6.42
N VAL A 299 4.42 -15.49 -6.47
CA VAL A 299 5.49 -14.80 -7.21
C VAL A 299 6.55 -14.40 -6.18
N THR A 300 7.67 -15.11 -6.19
CA THR A 300 8.76 -14.91 -5.24
C THR A 300 10.06 -14.49 -5.93
N GLY A 301 11.10 -14.23 -5.14
CA GLY A 301 12.42 -13.76 -5.59
C GLY A 301 12.88 -12.53 -4.81
N VAL A 302 14.16 -12.20 -4.92
CA VAL A 302 14.82 -11.13 -4.14
C VAL A 302 14.22 -9.73 -4.38
N SER A 303 14.43 -8.80 -3.46
CA SER A 303 13.98 -7.41 -3.64
C SER A 303 14.62 -6.81 -4.89
N GLY A 304 13.84 -6.10 -5.70
CA GLY A 304 14.29 -5.54 -6.98
C GLY A 304 14.33 -6.52 -8.16
N SER A 305 13.94 -7.80 -8.02
CA SER A 305 13.92 -8.76 -9.14
C SER A 305 12.88 -8.48 -10.24
N GLY A 306 11.93 -7.57 -9.98
CA GLY A 306 10.86 -7.21 -10.91
C GLY A 306 9.49 -7.85 -10.62
N LYS A 307 9.25 -8.39 -9.42
CA LYS A 307 7.97 -9.01 -9.01
C LYS A 307 6.77 -8.09 -9.21
N SER A 308 6.79 -6.91 -8.57
CA SER A 308 5.72 -5.90 -8.67
C SER A 308 5.61 -5.35 -10.09
N THR A 309 6.71 -5.24 -10.84
CA THR A 309 6.65 -4.83 -12.24
C THR A 309 5.92 -5.85 -13.12
N LEU A 310 6.15 -7.14 -12.90
CA LEU A 310 5.47 -8.19 -13.64
C LEU A 310 3.97 -8.27 -13.27
N VAL A 311 3.67 -8.25 -11.97
CA VAL A 311 2.32 -8.52 -11.47
C VAL A 311 1.45 -7.27 -11.46
N ASP A 312 1.94 -6.14 -10.94
CA ASP A 312 1.13 -4.94 -10.76
C ASP A 312 1.22 -4.02 -12.00
N ASP A 313 2.45 -3.69 -12.44
CA ASP A 313 2.62 -2.74 -13.55
C ASP A 313 2.20 -3.33 -14.91
N ILE A 314 2.39 -4.64 -15.13
CA ILE A 314 2.04 -5.32 -16.38
C ILE A 314 0.72 -6.06 -16.24
N LEU A 315 0.68 -7.14 -15.48
CA LEU A 315 -0.45 -8.08 -15.49
C LEU A 315 -1.75 -7.41 -15.00
N TYR A 316 -1.73 -6.78 -13.83
CA TYR A 316 -2.90 -6.12 -13.26
C TYR A 316 -3.40 -4.98 -14.17
N ARG A 317 -2.53 -4.05 -14.56
CA ARG A 317 -2.93 -2.91 -15.40
C ARG A 317 -3.47 -3.34 -16.75
N ALA A 318 -2.89 -4.36 -17.37
CA ALA A 318 -3.39 -4.90 -18.63
C ALA A 318 -4.77 -5.56 -18.45
N LEU A 319 -4.97 -6.34 -17.38
CA LEU A 319 -6.27 -6.92 -17.04
C LEU A 319 -7.31 -5.84 -16.74
N ALA A 320 -6.96 -4.81 -15.96
CA ALA A 320 -7.85 -3.69 -15.63
C ALA A 320 -8.22 -2.88 -16.87
N ARG A 321 -7.29 -2.71 -17.81
CA ARG A 321 -7.57 -2.07 -19.11
C ARG A 321 -8.52 -2.91 -19.95
N TYR A 322 -8.30 -4.21 -20.04
CA TYR A 322 -9.15 -5.13 -20.81
C TYR A 322 -10.57 -5.27 -20.23
N LEU A 323 -10.68 -5.45 -18.91
CA LEU A 323 -11.94 -5.74 -18.23
C LEU A 323 -12.75 -4.47 -17.89
N TYR A 324 -12.08 -3.36 -17.56
CA TYR A 324 -12.71 -2.15 -17.05
C TYR A 324 -12.49 -0.90 -17.90
N GLY A 325 -11.70 -0.98 -18.97
CA GLY A 325 -11.34 0.19 -19.77
C GLY A 325 -10.48 1.20 -19.02
N SER A 326 -9.69 0.74 -18.03
CA SER A 326 -8.78 1.61 -17.28
C SER A 326 -7.83 2.39 -18.20
N LEU A 327 -7.62 3.67 -17.89
CA LEU A 327 -6.68 4.56 -18.59
C LEU A 327 -5.23 4.38 -18.14
N ALA A 328 -4.99 3.62 -17.07
CA ALA A 328 -3.64 3.37 -16.57
C ALA A 328 -2.81 2.62 -17.61
N GLU A 329 -1.66 3.17 -17.99
CA GLU A 329 -0.73 2.50 -18.89
C GLU A 329 -0.06 1.33 -18.16
N ALA A 330 -0.23 0.15 -18.76
CA ALA A 330 0.53 -1.04 -18.38
C ALA A 330 1.99 -0.89 -18.84
N GLY A 331 2.91 -1.49 -18.11
CA GLY A 331 4.31 -1.58 -18.51
C GLY A 331 4.48 -2.26 -19.86
N GLU A 332 5.67 -2.19 -20.47
CA GLU A 332 5.91 -2.80 -21.78
C GLU A 332 5.84 -4.34 -21.77
N TYR A 333 5.02 -4.90 -22.66
CA TYR A 333 4.93 -6.34 -22.97
C TYR A 333 4.63 -6.54 -24.47
N ARG A 334 4.65 -7.79 -24.96
CA ARG A 334 4.26 -8.13 -26.35
C ARG A 334 2.77 -8.39 -26.46
N GLU A 335 2.25 -9.35 -25.71
CA GLU A 335 0.84 -9.75 -25.71
C GLU A 335 0.48 -10.45 -24.40
N ILE A 336 -0.82 -10.54 -24.10
CA ILE A 336 -1.34 -11.36 -22.99
C ILE A 336 -2.40 -12.30 -23.55
N GLU A 337 -2.18 -13.60 -23.36
CA GLU A 337 -3.07 -14.69 -23.78
C GLU A 337 -3.98 -15.13 -22.63
N GLY A 338 -5.16 -15.69 -22.93
CA GLY A 338 -6.07 -16.30 -21.94
C GLY A 338 -6.94 -15.30 -21.16
N LEU A 339 -7.05 -14.06 -21.63
CA LEU A 339 -7.87 -13.00 -21.02
C LEU A 339 -9.36 -13.37 -20.96
N GLU A 340 -9.85 -14.16 -21.92
CA GLU A 340 -11.23 -14.61 -22.03
C GLU A 340 -11.67 -15.53 -20.90
N HIS A 341 -10.72 -16.07 -20.11
CA HIS A 341 -11.01 -16.95 -18.99
C HIS A 341 -11.45 -16.20 -17.72
N ILE A 342 -11.21 -14.90 -17.64
CA ILE A 342 -11.45 -14.07 -16.45
C ILE A 342 -12.51 -13.01 -16.71
N ASP A 343 -13.34 -12.70 -15.71
CA ASP A 343 -14.36 -11.64 -15.78
C ASP A 343 -14.07 -10.44 -14.87
N LYS A 344 -13.14 -10.60 -13.94
CA LYS A 344 -12.82 -9.59 -12.93
C LYS A 344 -11.37 -9.74 -12.45
N VAL A 345 -10.67 -8.63 -12.25
CA VAL A 345 -9.38 -8.56 -11.55
C VAL A 345 -9.50 -7.63 -10.35
N ILE A 346 -8.92 -8.03 -9.23
CA ILE A 346 -8.93 -7.27 -7.98
C ILE A 346 -7.50 -7.22 -7.47
N GLU A 347 -6.96 -6.01 -7.38
CA GLU A 347 -5.71 -5.73 -6.66
C GLU A 347 -6.03 -5.38 -5.21
N ILE A 348 -5.30 -6.01 -4.29
CA ILE A 348 -5.40 -5.79 -2.85
C ILE A 348 -3.99 -5.40 -2.36
N ASP A 349 -3.70 -4.11 -2.44
CA ASP A 349 -2.45 -3.49 -2.02
C ASP A 349 -2.50 -2.99 -0.57
N GLN A 350 -1.34 -2.61 -0.03
CA GLN A 350 -1.19 -2.10 1.33
C GLN A 350 -1.51 -0.60 1.46
N SER A 351 -1.94 0.06 0.38
CA SER A 351 -2.28 1.49 0.44
C SER A 351 -3.39 1.75 1.48
N PRO A 352 -3.35 2.89 2.19
CA PRO A 352 -4.37 3.22 3.18
C PRO A 352 -5.77 3.20 2.55
N ILE A 353 -6.77 2.62 3.24
CA ILE A 353 -8.17 2.62 2.77
C ILE A 353 -8.77 4.04 2.65
N GLY A 354 -8.12 5.02 3.28
CA GLY A 354 -8.40 6.43 3.10
C GLY A 354 -7.37 7.29 3.83
N ARG A 355 -7.17 8.51 3.33
CA ARG A 355 -6.19 9.47 3.88
C ARG A 355 -6.80 10.45 4.89
N THR A 356 -8.07 10.25 5.27
CA THR A 356 -8.79 11.14 6.18
C THR A 356 -9.51 10.33 7.27
N PRO A 357 -9.76 10.93 8.46
CA PRO A 357 -10.51 10.28 9.54
C PRO A 357 -11.96 9.90 9.19
N ARG A 358 -12.48 10.41 8.06
CA ARG A 358 -13.81 10.09 7.53
C ARG A 358 -13.90 8.68 6.97
N SER A 359 -12.78 8.15 6.47
CA SER A 359 -12.70 6.77 6.03
C SER A 359 -12.51 5.89 7.26
N ASN A 360 -13.26 4.79 7.34
CA ASN A 360 -13.21 3.83 8.44
C ASN A 360 -13.71 2.45 7.96
N PRO A 361 -13.51 1.37 8.74
CA PRO A 361 -13.95 0.03 8.35
C PRO A 361 -15.43 -0.03 7.95
N ALA A 362 -16.32 0.64 8.69
CA ALA A 362 -17.76 0.64 8.42
C ALA A 362 -18.11 1.30 7.07
N THR A 363 -17.49 2.44 6.73
CA THR A 363 -17.72 3.13 5.46
C THR A 363 -17.12 2.37 4.29
N TYR A 364 -15.91 1.85 4.44
CA TYR A 364 -15.17 1.20 3.35
C TYR A 364 -15.81 -0.12 2.89
N THR A 365 -16.23 -0.95 3.85
CA THR A 365 -16.94 -2.23 3.61
C THR A 365 -18.42 -2.02 3.20
N GLY A 366 -18.91 -0.78 3.29
CA GLY A 366 -20.31 -0.45 3.07
C GLY A 366 -21.25 -1.03 4.15
N LEU A 367 -20.73 -1.34 5.33
CA LEU A 367 -21.52 -1.67 6.53
C LEU A 367 -22.33 -0.47 7.03
N PHE A 368 -21.81 0.74 6.82
CA PHE A 368 -22.38 1.94 7.42
C PHE A 368 -23.75 2.34 6.84
N THR A 369 -24.01 2.04 5.56
CA THR A 369 -25.32 2.32 4.94
C THR A 369 -26.47 1.55 5.61
N PRO A 370 -26.44 0.20 5.69
CA PRO A 370 -27.52 -0.53 6.36
C PRO A 370 -27.61 -0.20 7.86
N ILE A 371 -26.50 0.14 8.53
CA ILE A 371 -26.54 0.63 9.92
C ILE A 371 -27.31 1.96 10.01
N ARG A 372 -27.05 2.93 9.12
CA ARG A 372 -27.78 4.22 9.12
C ARG A 372 -29.26 4.05 8.81
N GLU A 373 -29.59 3.11 7.93
CA GLU A 373 -30.98 2.76 7.62
C GLU A 373 -31.68 2.17 8.84
N LEU A 374 -31.03 1.24 9.54
CA LEU A 374 -31.53 0.70 10.81
C LEU A 374 -31.86 1.81 11.82
N TYR A 375 -30.91 2.72 12.08
CA TYR A 375 -31.12 3.82 13.03
C TYR A 375 -32.24 4.77 12.61
N ALA A 376 -32.41 5.02 11.31
CA ALA A 376 -33.51 5.84 10.79
C ALA A 376 -34.88 5.17 10.93
N MET A 377 -34.94 3.83 11.02
CA MET A 377 -36.18 3.08 11.18
C MET A 377 -36.67 3.00 12.64
N LEU A 378 -35.86 3.39 13.62
CA LEU A 378 -36.22 3.32 15.04
C LEU A 378 -37.40 4.26 15.40
N PRO A 379 -38.25 3.92 16.38
CA PRO A 379 -39.38 4.74 16.79
C PRO A 379 -39.01 6.19 17.08
N GLU A 380 -37.95 6.42 17.87
CA GLU A 380 -37.48 7.76 18.25
C GLU A 380 -37.01 8.57 17.05
N SER A 381 -36.42 7.90 16.05
CA SER A 381 -36.02 8.52 14.79
C SER A 381 -37.23 8.90 13.94
N ARG A 382 -38.23 8.02 13.87
CA ARG A 382 -39.45 8.25 13.09
C ARG A 382 -40.26 9.41 13.65
N GLU A 383 -40.42 9.48 14.97
CA GLU A 383 -41.10 10.59 15.66
C GLU A 383 -40.44 11.94 15.38
N ARG A 384 -39.10 11.96 15.30
CA ARG A 384 -38.32 13.19 15.04
C ARG A 384 -38.09 13.47 13.55
N GLY A 385 -38.63 12.64 12.65
CA GLY A 385 -38.45 12.77 11.21
C GLY A 385 -37.02 12.53 10.73
N TYR A 386 -36.17 11.87 11.51
CA TYR A 386 -34.78 11.61 11.14
C TYR A 386 -34.69 10.61 9.98
N LYS A 387 -33.82 10.94 9.02
CA LYS A 387 -33.53 10.13 7.83
C LYS A 387 -32.13 9.50 7.95
N PRO A 388 -31.77 8.50 7.11
CA PRO A 388 -30.43 7.90 7.14
C PRO A 388 -29.27 8.90 6.99
N GLY A 389 -29.54 10.08 6.39
CA GLY A 389 -28.58 11.18 6.30
C GLY A 389 -28.20 11.79 7.66
N ARG A 390 -29.12 11.85 8.64
CA ARG A 390 -28.84 12.33 10.01
C ARG A 390 -27.75 11.51 10.68
N PHE A 391 -27.76 10.21 10.43
CA PHE A 391 -26.83 9.23 10.97
C PHE A 391 -25.52 9.13 10.16
N SER A 392 -25.31 9.97 9.14
CA SER A 392 -24.05 10.06 8.42
C SER A 392 -23.21 11.19 8.96
N PHE A 393 -22.02 10.89 9.50
CA PHE A 393 -21.07 11.93 9.91
C PHE A 393 -20.53 12.75 8.72
N ASN A 394 -20.72 12.29 7.48
CA ASN A 394 -20.29 12.99 6.27
C ASN A 394 -21.30 14.06 5.79
N VAL A 395 -22.49 14.14 6.40
CA VAL A 395 -23.59 15.00 5.93
C VAL A 395 -24.00 15.96 7.03
N LYS A 396 -24.29 17.22 6.65
CA LYS A 396 -24.81 18.23 7.58
C LYS A 396 -26.14 17.78 8.20
N GLY A 397 -26.36 18.12 9.46
CA GLY A 397 -27.61 17.86 10.18
C GLY A 397 -27.41 17.12 11.50
N GLY A 398 -26.85 15.91 11.46
CA GLY A 398 -26.63 15.11 12.69
C GLY A 398 -25.19 15.05 13.17
N ARG A 399 -24.23 15.36 12.31
CA ARG A 399 -22.80 15.41 12.65
C ARG A 399 -22.50 16.54 13.66
N CYS A 400 -21.37 16.42 14.36
CA CYS A 400 -20.81 17.52 15.12
C CYS A 400 -20.22 18.55 14.16
N GLU A 401 -20.67 19.80 14.22
CA GLU A 401 -20.19 20.85 13.32
C GLU A 401 -18.78 21.37 13.68
N ALA A 402 -18.33 21.21 14.93
CA ALA A 402 -17.00 21.68 15.35
C ALA A 402 -15.84 20.86 14.74
N CYS A 403 -16.06 19.59 14.44
CA CYS A 403 -15.10 18.73 13.74
C CYS A 403 -15.64 18.25 12.39
N GLU A 404 -16.76 18.80 11.94
CA GLU A 404 -17.44 18.40 10.71
C GLU A 404 -17.68 16.88 10.55
N GLY A 405 -17.85 16.17 11.66
CA GLY A 405 -18.04 14.71 11.68
C GLY A 405 -16.75 13.86 11.71
N ASP A 406 -15.57 14.45 11.71
CA ASP A 406 -14.30 13.70 11.77
C ASP A 406 -14.05 13.10 13.16
N GLY A 407 -14.58 13.74 14.21
CA GLY A 407 -14.34 13.37 15.61
C GLY A 407 -13.00 13.87 16.14
N MET A 408 -12.12 14.31 15.25
CA MET A 408 -10.78 14.83 15.55
C MET A 408 -10.56 16.17 14.84
N LYS A 409 -9.59 16.94 15.31
CA LYS A 409 -9.08 18.15 14.67
C LYS A 409 -7.61 17.94 14.32
N ARG A 410 -7.22 18.28 13.09
CA ARG A 410 -5.82 18.27 12.68
C ARG A 410 -5.15 19.53 13.20
N ILE A 411 -4.06 19.35 13.95
CA ILE A 411 -3.16 20.43 14.37
C ILE A 411 -1.94 20.37 13.48
N GLU A 412 -1.71 21.45 12.75
CA GLU A 412 -0.53 21.62 11.91
C GLU A 412 0.70 21.88 12.79
N MET A 413 1.79 21.17 12.53
CA MET A 413 3.03 21.25 13.29
C MET A 413 4.17 21.71 12.38
N ASN A 414 4.99 22.67 12.84
CA ASN A 414 5.99 23.30 11.98
C ASN A 414 7.16 22.38 11.58
N PHE A 415 7.58 21.48 12.47
CA PHE A 415 8.77 20.61 12.28
C PHE A 415 8.50 19.14 12.56
N LEU A 416 7.31 18.83 13.05
CA LEU A 416 6.85 17.47 13.35
C LEU A 416 5.70 17.14 12.41
N PRO A 417 5.41 15.85 12.18
CA PRO A 417 4.20 15.46 11.47
C PRO A 417 2.95 16.04 12.14
N ASP A 418 1.98 16.47 11.33
CA ASP A 418 0.67 16.89 11.81
C ASP A 418 0.07 15.84 12.74
N VAL A 419 -0.58 16.31 13.81
CA VAL A 419 -1.23 15.42 14.78
C VAL A 419 -2.73 15.63 14.79
N TYR A 420 -3.47 14.56 15.01
CA TYR A 420 -4.91 14.60 15.19
C TYR A 420 -5.22 14.56 16.69
N VAL A 421 -5.94 15.58 17.17
CA VAL A 421 -6.44 15.62 18.55
C VAL A 421 -7.94 15.36 18.58
N LEU A 422 -8.44 14.79 19.67
CA LEU A 422 -9.88 14.61 19.86
C LEU A 422 -10.60 15.95 19.83
N CYS A 423 -11.77 15.98 19.18
CA CYS A 423 -12.63 17.16 19.18
C CYS A 423 -13.09 17.46 20.61
N ASP A 424 -12.86 18.70 21.04
CA ASP A 424 -13.27 19.26 22.33
C ASP A 424 -14.79 19.24 22.56
N VAL A 425 -15.58 19.35 21.49
CA VAL A 425 -17.05 19.43 21.57
C VAL A 425 -17.71 18.05 21.65
N CYS A 426 -17.37 17.13 20.73
CA CYS A 426 -18.00 15.81 20.68
C CYS A 426 -17.17 14.70 21.32
N ARG A 427 -15.93 14.99 21.76
CA ARG A 427 -14.99 14.04 22.36
C ARG A 427 -14.82 12.77 21.53
N GLY A 428 -14.70 12.92 20.20
CA GLY A 428 -14.57 11.79 19.28
C GLY A 428 -15.88 11.19 18.79
N ALA A 429 -17.04 11.55 19.36
CA ALA A 429 -18.32 10.91 19.02
C ALA A 429 -18.84 11.22 17.61
N ARG A 430 -18.30 12.22 16.90
CA ARG A 430 -18.67 12.63 15.52
C ARG A 430 -20.09 13.21 15.33
N TYR A 431 -20.97 13.11 16.31
CA TYR A 431 -22.37 13.56 16.23
C TYR A 431 -22.73 14.60 17.29
N ASN A 432 -23.84 15.32 17.06
CA ASN A 432 -24.46 16.16 18.07
C ASN A 432 -25.29 15.33 19.08
N ARG A 433 -25.58 15.93 20.24
CA ARG A 433 -26.25 15.24 21.36
C ARG A 433 -27.64 14.71 20.98
N GLU A 434 -28.37 15.45 20.15
CA GLU A 434 -29.72 15.07 19.71
C GLU A 434 -29.69 13.77 18.89
N THR A 435 -28.68 13.62 18.03
CA THR A 435 -28.50 12.38 17.23
C THR A 435 -28.08 11.20 18.11
N LEU A 436 -27.23 11.44 19.12
CA LEU A 436 -26.75 10.41 20.05
C LEU A 436 -27.83 9.90 21.02
N SER A 437 -28.93 10.63 21.17
CA SER A 437 -30.06 10.18 22.00
C SER A 437 -30.85 9.01 21.41
N VAL A 438 -30.72 8.75 20.10
CA VAL A 438 -31.33 7.60 19.44
C VAL A 438 -30.46 6.36 19.68
N LYS A 439 -31.06 5.29 20.23
CA LYS A 439 -30.33 4.09 20.65
C LYS A 439 -30.94 2.82 20.05
N TYR A 440 -30.08 1.95 19.53
CA TYR A 440 -30.42 0.57 19.16
C TYR A 440 -29.82 -0.37 20.19
N LYS A 441 -30.64 -1.22 20.83
CA LYS A 441 -30.18 -2.13 21.91
C LYS A 441 -29.31 -1.43 22.97
N GLY A 442 -29.70 -0.21 23.36
CA GLY A 442 -28.98 0.60 24.36
C GLY A 442 -27.75 1.36 23.86
N LYS A 443 -27.31 1.17 22.61
CA LYS A 443 -26.15 1.84 22.01
C LYS A 443 -26.58 2.94 21.02
N SER A 444 -26.04 4.14 21.19
CA SER A 444 -26.14 5.18 20.16
C SER A 444 -25.31 4.80 18.93
N ILE A 445 -25.46 5.53 17.82
CA ILE A 445 -24.66 5.26 16.62
C ILE A 445 -23.16 5.44 16.86
N ALA A 446 -22.76 6.39 17.73
CA ALA A 446 -21.35 6.55 18.10
C ALA A 446 -20.88 5.37 18.96
N ASP A 447 -21.69 4.92 19.92
CA ASP A 447 -21.34 3.76 20.75
C ASP A 447 -21.17 2.50 19.91
N LEU A 448 -22.01 2.31 18.89
CA LEU A 448 -21.91 1.18 17.96
C LEU A 448 -20.68 1.30 17.05
N LEU A 449 -20.33 2.51 16.61
CA LEU A 449 -19.10 2.73 15.85
C LEU A 449 -17.83 2.54 16.71
N ASP A 450 -17.92 2.70 18.03
CA ASP A 450 -16.80 2.51 18.95
C ASP A 450 -16.61 1.06 19.42
N THR A 451 -17.55 0.15 19.14
CA THR A 451 -17.37 -1.29 19.39
C THR A 451 -16.44 -1.94 18.38
N THR A 452 -15.77 -3.00 18.81
CA THR A 452 -14.98 -3.87 17.91
C THR A 452 -15.89 -4.64 16.95
N VAL A 453 -15.35 -5.19 15.87
CA VAL A 453 -16.10 -6.05 14.93
C VAL A 453 -16.69 -7.25 15.67
N GLU A 454 -15.91 -7.86 16.57
CA GLU A 454 -16.32 -9.00 17.39
C GLU A 454 -17.51 -8.65 18.31
N GLU A 455 -17.44 -7.51 18.99
CA GLU A 455 -18.51 -7.02 19.87
C GLU A 455 -19.77 -6.61 19.11
N ALA A 456 -19.62 -6.09 17.88
CA ALA A 456 -20.73 -5.62 17.07
C ALA A 456 -21.56 -6.76 16.47
N LEU A 457 -20.95 -7.93 16.23
CA LEU A 457 -21.61 -9.05 15.56
C LEU A 457 -22.86 -9.53 16.33
N PRO A 458 -22.82 -9.85 17.65
CA PRO A 458 -24.01 -10.26 18.40
C PRO A 458 -25.09 -9.17 18.46
N VAL A 459 -24.70 -7.90 18.38
CA VAL A 459 -25.65 -6.79 18.40
C VAL A 459 -26.45 -6.73 17.09
N LEU A 460 -25.81 -7.01 15.95
CA LEU A 460 -26.34 -6.81 14.60
C LEU A 460 -26.65 -8.09 13.81
N GLU A 461 -26.48 -9.27 14.42
CA GLU A 461 -26.62 -10.59 13.76
C GLU A 461 -27.98 -10.82 13.10
N ASN A 462 -29.04 -10.19 13.60
CA ASN A 462 -30.41 -10.33 13.10
C ASN A 462 -30.63 -9.64 11.73
N ILE A 463 -29.62 -8.95 11.20
CA ILE A 463 -29.67 -8.27 9.92
C ILE A 463 -28.70 -8.98 8.97
N PRO A 464 -29.17 -9.89 8.08
CA PRO A 464 -28.31 -10.79 7.32
C PRO A 464 -27.23 -10.07 6.49
N GLN A 465 -27.56 -8.94 5.88
CA GLN A 465 -26.61 -8.14 5.09
C GLN A 465 -25.47 -7.53 5.93
N ILE A 466 -25.74 -7.22 7.21
CA ILE A 466 -24.74 -6.71 8.14
C ILE A 466 -23.92 -7.89 8.69
N LYS A 467 -24.60 -8.96 9.13
CA LYS A 467 -23.97 -10.17 9.66
C LYS A 467 -22.91 -10.72 8.71
N GLN A 468 -23.24 -10.86 7.42
CA GLN A 468 -22.30 -11.37 6.41
C GLN A 468 -21.00 -10.54 6.35
N LYS A 469 -21.11 -9.22 6.35
CA LYS A 469 -19.96 -8.32 6.26
C LYS A 469 -19.13 -8.25 7.55
N LEU A 470 -19.76 -8.35 8.71
CA LEU A 470 -19.04 -8.46 9.99
C LEU A 470 -18.32 -9.80 10.09
N GLN A 471 -18.95 -10.88 9.64
CA GLN A 471 -18.33 -12.21 9.60
C GLN A 471 -17.10 -12.22 8.70
N THR A 472 -17.14 -11.60 7.50
CA THR A 472 -15.95 -11.55 6.65
C THR A 472 -14.80 -10.75 7.26
N LEU A 473 -15.08 -9.71 8.05
CA LEU A 473 -14.05 -9.00 8.81
C LEU A 473 -13.44 -9.88 9.92
N LEU A 474 -14.26 -10.68 10.61
CA LEU A 474 -13.77 -11.64 11.61
C LEU A 474 -12.92 -12.74 10.99
N ASP A 475 -13.37 -13.29 9.86
CA ASP A 475 -12.69 -14.36 9.14
C ASP A 475 -11.28 -13.95 8.70
N VAL A 476 -11.07 -12.68 8.33
CA VAL A 476 -9.73 -12.15 7.98
C VAL A 476 -8.90 -11.70 9.18
N GLY A 477 -9.35 -12.01 10.41
CA GLY A 477 -8.61 -11.70 11.64
C GLY A 477 -8.78 -10.27 12.17
N LEU A 478 -9.72 -9.48 11.63
CA LEU A 478 -9.96 -8.10 12.05
C LEU A 478 -11.06 -7.97 13.12
N GLY A 479 -11.18 -8.96 14.01
CA GLY A 479 -12.18 -8.91 15.09
C GLY A 479 -12.00 -7.75 16.05
N TYR A 480 -10.75 -7.33 16.26
CA TYR A 480 -10.35 -6.34 17.25
C TYR A 480 -10.51 -4.88 16.82
N ILE A 481 -10.63 -4.60 15.51
CA ILE A 481 -10.71 -3.23 15.03
C ILE A 481 -12.07 -2.63 15.36
N LYS A 482 -12.12 -1.34 15.67
CA LYS A 482 -13.40 -0.65 15.89
C LYS A 482 -14.06 -0.32 14.55
N LEU A 483 -15.39 -0.44 14.47
CA LEU A 483 -16.14 -0.18 13.23
C LEU A 483 -15.91 1.24 12.68
N GLY A 484 -15.80 2.21 13.58
CA GLY A 484 -15.58 3.63 13.30
C GLY A 484 -14.13 4.08 13.37
N GLN A 485 -13.16 3.16 13.57
CA GLN A 485 -11.74 3.50 13.67
C GLN A 485 -11.27 4.31 12.47
N ALA A 486 -10.55 5.40 12.71
CA ALA A 486 -10.07 6.26 11.62
C ALA A 486 -9.10 5.50 10.73
N ALA A 487 -9.29 5.59 9.41
CA ALA A 487 -8.41 4.91 8.44
C ALA A 487 -6.94 5.31 8.55
N THR A 488 -6.66 6.52 9.02
CA THR A 488 -5.30 7.04 9.25
C THR A 488 -4.58 6.35 10.42
N THR A 489 -5.29 5.57 11.23
CA THR A 489 -4.73 4.82 12.38
C THR A 489 -4.59 3.33 12.10
N LEU A 490 -4.91 2.89 10.87
CA LEU A 490 -4.79 1.49 10.47
C LEU A 490 -3.40 1.27 9.86
N SER A 491 -2.80 0.14 10.17
CA SER A 491 -1.62 -0.40 9.50
C SER A 491 -1.92 -0.75 8.03
N GLY A 492 -0.87 -0.88 7.23
CA GLY A 492 -0.98 -1.34 5.83
C GLY A 492 -1.65 -2.71 5.72
N GLY A 493 -1.25 -3.66 6.58
CA GLY A 493 -1.84 -5.00 6.63
C GLY A 493 -3.30 -5.01 7.09
N GLU A 494 -3.72 -4.15 8.04
CA GLU A 494 -5.14 -3.99 8.37
C GLU A 494 -5.94 -3.41 7.20
N ALA A 495 -5.41 -2.38 6.55
CA ALA A 495 -6.04 -1.76 5.37
C ALA A 495 -6.25 -2.79 4.26
N GLN A 496 -5.24 -3.61 3.98
CA GLN A 496 -5.29 -4.69 3.00
C GLN A 496 -6.34 -5.76 3.36
N ARG A 497 -6.37 -6.21 4.62
CA ARG A 497 -7.39 -7.17 5.10
C ARG A 497 -8.81 -6.62 5.04
N ILE A 498 -9.02 -5.31 5.25
CA ILE A 498 -10.33 -4.67 5.07
C ILE A 498 -10.76 -4.70 3.59
N LYS A 499 -9.84 -4.45 2.66
CA LYS A 499 -10.09 -4.57 1.22
C LYS A 499 -10.45 -6.01 0.84
N LEU A 500 -9.72 -6.99 1.37
CA LEU A 500 -10.01 -8.41 1.19
C LEU A 500 -11.41 -8.77 1.73
N ALA A 501 -11.74 -8.36 2.96
CA ALA A 501 -13.04 -8.62 3.57
C ALA A 501 -14.21 -8.02 2.78
N LYS A 502 -14.02 -6.84 2.16
CA LYS A 502 -15.00 -6.22 1.28
C LYS A 502 -15.27 -7.06 0.05
N GLU A 503 -14.24 -7.61 -0.59
CA GLU A 503 -14.43 -8.44 -1.78
C GLU A 503 -14.99 -9.82 -1.44
N LEU A 504 -14.60 -10.41 -0.31
CA LEU A 504 -15.19 -11.65 0.22
C LEU A 504 -16.68 -11.52 0.54
N SER A 505 -17.14 -10.32 0.89
CA SER A 505 -18.56 -10.08 1.15
C SER A 505 -19.43 -10.07 -0.11
N LYS A 506 -18.81 -10.03 -1.30
CA LYS A 506 -19.52 -10.05 -2.59
C LYS A 506 -19.72 -11.48 -3.08
N ARG A 507 -20.71 -11.68 -3.96
CA ARG A 507 -20.90 -12.97 -4.63
C ARG A 507 -19.73 -13.25 -5.56
N ALA A 508 -19.08 -14.40 -5.40
CA ALA A 508 -18.02 -14.85 -6.28
C ALA A 508 -18.59 -15.31 -7.64
N THR A 509 -17.88 -15.00 -8.72
CA THR A 509 -18.18 -15.50 -10.07
C THR A 509 -17.43 -16.79 -10.39
N GLY A 510 -16.41 -17.14 -9.61
CA GLY A 510 -15.50 -18.26 -9.85
C GLY A 510 -14.55 -18.03 -11.02
N ARG A 511 -14.46 -16.80 -11.53
CA ARG A 511 -13.61 -16.39 -12.66
C ARG A 511 -12.90 -15.06 -12.38
N THR A 512 -12.72 -14.75 -11.10
CA THR A 512 -12.02 -13.55 -10.64
C THR A 512 -10.55 -13.86 -10.36
N ILE A 513 -9.64 -12.96 -10.74
CA ILE A 513 -8.25 -12.96 -10.28
C ILE A 513 -8.11 -11.99 -9.10
N TYR A 514 -7.54 -12.47 -8.01
CA TYR A 514 -7.12 -11.67 -6.87
C TYR A 514 -5.60 -11.55 -6.91
N ILE A 515 -5.08 -10.32 -6.88
CA ILE A 515 -3.66 -10.00 -6.78
C ILE A 515 -3.42 -9.40 -5.40
N LEU A 516 -2.52 -10.00 -4.63
CA LEU A 516 -2.17 -9.55 -3.28
C LEU A 516 -0.67 -9.29 -3.21
N ASP A 517 -0.31 -8.08 -2.79
CA ASP A 517 1.08 -7.67 -2.59
C ASP A 517 1.47 -7.81 -1.11
N GLU A 518 2.38 -8.74 -0.82
CA GLU A 518 2.92 -9.06 0.51
C GLU A 518 1.84 -9.13 1.62
N PRO A 519 0.82 -10.00 1.49
CA PRO A 519 -0.35 -9.97 2.37
C PRO A 519 -0.10 -10.45 3.81
N THR A 520 1.10 -10.96 4.09
CA THR A 520 1.57 -11.37 5.41
C THR A 520 2.26 -10.24 6.18
N THR A 521 2.41 -9.06 5.58
CA THR A 521 3.00 -7.88 6.24
C THR A 521 2.23 -7.53 7.51
N GLY A 522 2.93 -7.41 8.63
CA GLY A 522 2.33 -7.14 9.94
C GLY A 522 1.44 -8.24 10.49
N LEU A 523 1.64 -9.50 10.05
CA LEU A 523 0.92 -10.64 10.60
C LEU A 523 1.84 -11.52 11.46
N HIS A 524 1.35 -11.81 12.66
CA HIS A 524 1.88 -12.90 13.47
C HIS A 524 1.58 -14.26 12.82
N PHE A 525 2.39 -15.29 13.10
CA PHE A 525 2.26 -16.64 12.53
C PHE A 525 0.83 -17.21 12.56
N ALA A 526 0.13 -17.02 13.69
CA ALA A 526 -1.25 -17.48 13.85
C ALA A 526 -2.24 -16.76 12.91
N ASP A 527 -1.97 -15.51 12.54
CA ASP A 527 -2.80 -14.74 11.62
C ASP A 527 -2.45 -15.01 10.16
N VAL A 528 -1.19 -15.36 9.85
CA VAL A 528 -0.79 -15.91 8.54
C VAL A 528 -1.59 -17.17 8.24
N HIS A 529 -1.74 -18.06 9.22
CA HIS A 529 -2.55 -19.27 9.06
C HIS A 529 -4.01 -18.97 8.71
N LYS A 530 -4.66 -18.05 9.43
CA LYS A 530 -6.05 -17.63 9.14
C LYS A 530 -6.17 -16.99 7.75
N LEU A 531 -5.19 -16.17 7.36
CA LEU A 531 -5.15 -15.57 6.03
C LEU A 531 -5.07 -16.65 4.96
N LEU A 532 -4.21 -17.65 5.12
CA LEU A 532 -4.09 -18.77 4.19
C LEU A 532 -5.43 -19.49 4.06
N ASP A 533 -6.13 -19.81 5.15
CA ASP A 533 -7.47 -20.41 5.08
C ASP A 533 -8.45 -19.59 4.22
N VAL A 534 -8.41 -18.27 4.35
CA VAL A 534 -9.22 -17.35 3.55
C VAL A 534 -8.85 -17.39 2.07
N LEU A 535 -7.54 -17.36 1.74
CA LEU A 535 -7.07 -17.44 0.35
C LEU A 535 -7.40 -18.81 -0.27
N GLN A 536 -7.24 -19.88 0.50
CA GLN A 536 -7.61 -21.24 0.09
C GLN A 536 -9.11 -21.34 -0.20
N ARG A 537 -9.96 -20.71 0.62
CA ARG A 537 -11.40 -20.61 0.40
C ARG A 537 -11.74 -19.86 -0.89
N LEU A 538 -11.03 -18.77 -1.21
CA LEU A 538 -11.21 -18.05 -2.49
C LEU A 538 -10.90 -18.94 -3.69
N VAL A 539 -9.80 -19.69 -3.63
CA VAL A 539 -9.40 -20.61 -4.70
C VAL A 539 -10.40 -21.76 -4.84
N SER A 540 -10.91 -22.30 -3.73
CA SER A 540 -11.93 -23.36 -3.75
C SER A 540 -13.25 -22.93 -4.39
N LEU A 541 -13.54 -21.63 -4.46
CA LEU A 541 -14.69 -21.08 -5.20
C LEU A 541 -14.42 -20.94 -6.71
N GLY A 542 -13.27 -21.39 -7.20
CA GLY A 542 -12.86 -21.34 -8.62
C GLY A 542 -12.04 -20.10 -9.00
N ASN A 543 -11.84 -19.16 -8.08
CA ASN A 543 -11.04 -17.95 -8.35
C ASN A 543 -9.55 -18.26 -8.43
N THR A 544 -8.80 -17.38 -9.09
CA THR A 544 -7.33 -17.42 -9.08
C THR A 544 -6.82 -16.43 -8.04
N VAL A 545 -5.80 -16.83 -7.28
CA VAL A 545 -5.13 -15.94 -6.32
C VAL A 545 -3.65 -15.89 -6.69
N ILE A 546 -3.14 -14.69 -6.95
CA ILE A 546 -1.73 -14.42 -7.24
C ILE A 546 -1.19 -13.60 -6.06
N VAL A 547 -0.12 -14.07 -5.43
CA VAL A 547 0.47 -13.43 -4.25
C VAL A 547 1.92 -13.11 -4.54
N ILE A 548 2.36 -11.90 -4.26
CA ILE A 548 3.78 -11.55 -4.19
C ILE A 548 4.26 -11.80 -2.77
N GLU A 549 5.24 -12.68 -2.57
CA GLU A 549 5.65 -13.08 -1.21
C GLU A 549 7.10 -13.53 -1.04
N HIS A 550 7.53 -13.37 0.21
CA HIS A 550 8.79 -13.70 0.83
C HIS A 550 8.64 -14.62 2.08
N ASN A 551 7.49 -14.65 2.76
CA ASN A 551 7.23 -15.59 3.84
C ASN A 551 7.20 -17.03 3.30
N LEU A 552 7.86 -17.94 4.02
CA LEU A 552 8.03 -19.33 3.60
C LEU A 552 6.78 -20.19 3.84
N ASP A 553 5.88 -19.76 4.74
CA ASP A 553 4.65 -20.49 5.04
C ASP A 553 3.60 -20.36 3.91
N VAL A 554 3.69 -19.30 3.09
CA VAL A 554 2.77 -19.00 1.97
C VAL A 554 3.26 -19.66 0.69
#